data_AF-A0A3N9WU34-F1
#
_entry.id   AF-A0A3N9WU34-F1
#
_cell.length_a   1.000
_cell.length_b   1.000
_cell.length_c   1.000
_cell.angle_alpha   90.00
_cell.angle_beta   90.00
_cell.angle_gamma   90.00
#
_symmetry.space_group_name_H-M   'P 1'
#
loop_
_entity.id
_entity.type
_entity.pdbx_description
1 polymer ?
#
loop_
_entity_poly.entity_id
_entity_poly.type
_entity_poly.pdbx_seq_one_letter_code
_entity_poly.pdbx_strand_id
1 'polypeptide(L)'
;MARTQFVLAAVYIGAIGVAIGRAASFSGYLYLPHQGDEHTGNANLWPGLWAPTALAMIVVIGVAPYIAAAATLVAVPRLLTATMRTSVHRRSLILSTILTALVAASSLTPPVKTLLGWLVD
;
A
#
# COMPACT_ATOMS: atom_id res chain seq x y z
N MET A 1 8.15 -9.86 -14.12
CA MET A 1 8.77 -8.65 -13.53
C MET A 1 7.80 -7.47 -13.62
N ALA A 2 7.63 -6.80 -14.77
CA ALA A 2 6.76 -5.63 -14.84
C ALA A 2 5.29 -5.91 -14.42
N ARG A 3 4.69 -7.00 -14.92
CA ARG A 3 3.35 -7.44 -14.49
C ARG A 3 3.23 -7.62 -12.97
N THR A 4 4.22 -8.25 -12.35
CA THR A 4 4.26 -8.51 -10.90
C THR A 4 4.37 -7.21 -10.10
N GLN A 5 5.18 -6.25 -10.58
CA GLN A 5 5.33 -4.92 -9.99
C GLN A 5 4.02 -4.11 -10.08
N PHE A 6 3.29 -4.20 -11.20
CA PHE A 6 1.95 -3.60 -11.33
C PHE A 6 0.93 -4.23 -10.39
N VAL A 7 0.89 -5.56 -10.29
CA VAL A 7 -0.02 -6.26 -9.37
C VAL A 7 0.29 -5.89 -7.93
N LEU A 8 1.57 -5.87 -7.54
CA LEU A 8 1.98 -5.48 -6.18
C LEU A 8 1.49 -4.06 -5.84
N ALA A 9 1.70 -3.11 -6.75
CA ALA A 9 1.26 -1.74 -6.54
C ALA A 9 -0.27 -1.61 -6.50
N ALA A 10 -0.99 -2.31 -7.38
CA ALA A 10 -2.46 -2.30 -7.37
C ALA A 10 -3.02 -2.88 -6.07
N VAL A 11 -2.45 -3.98 -5.58
CA VAL A 11 -2.83 -4.60 -4.30
C VAL A 11 -2.54 -3.66 -3.13
N TYR A 12 -1.38 -3.01 -3.10
CA TYR A 12 -1.01 -2.06 -2.05
C TYR A 12 -1.93 -0.82 -2.03
N ILE A 13 -2.18 -0.22 -3.20
CA ILE A 13 -3.09 0.93 -3.32
C ILE A 13 -4.52 0.54 -2.94
N GLY A 14 -4.98 -0.62 -3.40
CA GLY A 14 -6.29 -1.17 -3.03
C GLY A 14 -6.41 -1.40 -1.52
N ALA A 15 -5.35 -1.91 -0.89
CA ALA A 15 -5.34 -2.13 0.55
C ALA A 15 -5.46 -0.83 1.35
N ILE A 16 -4.70 0.20 0.98
CA ILE A 16 -4.82 1.55 1.56
C ILE A 16 -6.23 2.10 1.38
N GLY A 17 -6.79 1.98 0.17
CA GLY A 17 -8.14 2.46 -0.14
C GLY A 17 -9.22 1.76 0.70
N VAL A 18 -9.12 0.44 0.87
CA VAL A 18 -10.05 -0.34 1.71
C VAL A 18 -9.93 0.07 3.18
N ALA A 19 -8.71 0.25 3.68
CA ALA A 19 -8.49 0.67 5.07
C ALA A 19 -9.04 2.08 5.34
N ILE A 20 -8.79 3.04 4.44
CA ILE A 20 -9.35 4.39 4.55
C ILE A 20 -10.88 4.39 4.41
N GLY A 21 -11.43 3.63 3.46
CA GLY A 21 -12.88 3.50 3.30
C GLY A 21 -13.53 2.89 4.54
N ARG A 22 -12.88 1.93 5.19
CA ARG A 22 -13.34 1.35 6.45
C ARG A 22 -13.29 2.38 7.58
N ALA A 23 -12.19 3.14 7.70
CA ALA A 23 -12.07 4.23 8.67
C ALA A 23 -13.21 5.26 8.50
N ALA A 24 -13.46 5.70 7.27
CA ALA A 24 -14.54 6.64 6.96
C ALA A 24 -15.94 6.07 7.23
N SER A 25 -16.13 4.75 7.19
CA SER A 25 -17.43 4.12 7.48
C SER A 25 -17.86 4.24 8.94
N PHE A 26 -16.93 4.49 9.87
CA PHE A 26 -17.24 4.61 11.30
C PHE A 26 -17.71 6.01 11.70
N SER A 27 -17.24 7.04 11.02
CA SER A 27 -17.49 8.44 11.39
C SER A 27 -18.18 9.27 10.31
N GLY A 28 -18.24 8.78 9.06
CA GLY A 28 -18.74 9.53 7.91
C GLY A 28 -17.75 10.57 7.35
N TYR A 29 -16.57 10.70 7.94
CA TYR A 29 -15.53 11.67 7.53
C TYR A 29 -14.23 10.97 7.17
N LEU A 30 -13.41 11.63 6.34
CA LEU A 30 -12.12 11.10 5.89
C LEU A 30 -11.02 11.33 6.95
N TYR A 31 -11.15 10.69 8.11
CA TYR A 31 -10.12 10.65 9.16
C TYR A 31 -10.03 9.23 9.77
N LEU A 32 -8.97 8.97 10.56
CA LEU A 32 -8.79 7.70 11.25
C LEU A 32 -9.53 7.73 12.59
N PRO A 33 -10.57 6.90 12.80
CA PRO A 33 -11.38 6.94 14.02
C PRO A 33 -10.64 6.31 15.21
N HIS A 34 -10.85 6.86 16.40
CA HIS A 34 -10.24 6.39 17.65
C HIS A 34 -11.34 6.17 18.70
N GLN A 35 -11.26 5.11 19.51
CA GLN A 35 -12.32 4.82 20.48
C GLN A 35 -12.53 5.98 21.46
N GLY A 36 -13.78 6.45 21.56
CA GLY A 36 -14.15 7.53 22.47
C GLY A 36 -13.91 8.94 21.95
N ASP A 37 -13.56 9.13 20.66
CA ASP A 37 -13.49 10.46 20.07
C ASP A 37 -14.88 11.10 19.84
N GLU A 38 -14.92 12.42 19.66
CA GLU A 38 -16.15 13.20 19.52
C GLU A 38 -17.07 12.74 18.37
N HIS A 39 -16.51 12.03 17.39
CA HIS A 39 -17.16 11.63 16.15
C HIS A 39 -17.47 10.12 16.09
N THR A 40 -16.89 9.32 16.98
CA THR A 40 -17.09 7.87 17.12
C THR A 40 -17.48 7.45 18.54
N GLY A 41 -17.94 8.40 19.37
CA GLY A 41 -18.12 8.26 20.83
C GLY A 41 -18.85 7.03 21.39
N ASN A 42 -19.54 6.22 20.57
CA ASN A 42 -20.08 4.89 20.91
C ASN A 42 -19.91 3.83 19.80
N ALA A 43 -19.18 4.14 18.72
CA ALA A 43 -18.99 3.21 17.61
C ALA A 43 -18.04 2.09 18.04
N ASN A 44 -18.50 0.84 17.91
CA ASN A 44 -17.64 -0.30 18.13
C ASN A 44 -16.64 -0.42 16.97
N LEU A 45 -15.40 0.05 17.19
CA LEU A 45 -14.30 -0.05 16.23
C LEU A 45 -13.73 -1.47 16.14
N TRP A 46 -14.26 -2.43 16.91
CA TRP A 46 -13.80 -3.81 16.89
C TRP A 46 -13.87 -4.40 15.47
N PRO A 47 -12.81 -5.06 14.98
CA PRO A 47 -12.78 -5.59 13.62
C PRO A 47 -13.89 -6.60 13.36
N GLY A 48 -14.27 -7.41 14.36
CA GLY A 48 -15.34 -8.40 14.22
C GLY A 48 -15.15 -9.31 13.01
N LEU A 49 -16.17 -9.43 12.14
CA LEU A 49 -16.09 -10.18 10.89
C LEU A 49 -15.06 -9.61 9.89
N TRP A 50 -14.60 -8.37 10.07
CA TRP A 50 -13.58 -7.74 9.26
C TRP A 50 -12.16 -8.11 9.70
N ALA A 51 -11.96 -8.82 10.82
CA ALA A 51 -10.65 -9.19 11.33
C ALA A 51 -9.74 -9.90 10.29
N PRO A 52 -10.22 -10.85 9.46
CA PRO A 52 -9.37 -11.46 8.43
C PRO A 52 -8.90 -10.45 7.38
N THR A 53 -9.78 -9.52 7.00
CA THR A 53 -9.46 -8.45 6.04
C THR A 53 -8.49 -7.46 6.65
N ALA A 54 -8.67 -7.06 7.91
CA ALA A 54 -7.74 -6.21 8.65
C ALA A 54 -6.32 -6.80 8.64
N LEU A 55 -6.21 -8.09 8.96
CA LEU A 55 -4.95 -8.81 8.99
C LEU A 55 -4.30 -8.85 7.61
N ALA A 56 -5.07 -9.10 6.55
CA ALA A 56 -4.57 -9.01 5.18
C ALA A 56 -4.05 -7.59 4.85
N MET A 57 -4.73 -6.53 5.29
CA MET A 57 -4.27 -5.15 5.09
C MET A 57 -2.98 -4.86 5.84
N ILE A 58 -2.86 -5.28 7.10
CA ILE A 58 -1.64 -5.13 7.90
C ILE A 58 -0.47 -5.80 7.20
N VAL A 59 -0.65 -7.04 6.73
CA VAL A 59 0.39 -7.78 6.01
C VAL A 59 0.75 -7.10 4.71
N VAL A 60 -0.24 -6.69 3.90
CA VAL A 60 0.02 -6.03 2.61
C VAL A 60 0.70 -4.68 2.80
N ILE A 61 0.17 -3.80 3.66
CA ILE A 61 0.69 -2.45 3.88
C ILE A 61 2.06 -2.52 4.57
N GLY A 62 2.25 -3.47 5.49
CA GLY A 62 3.52 -3.69 6.18
C GLY A 62 4.60 -4.32 5.30
N VAL A 63 4.27 -5.31 4.46
CA VAL A 63 5.28 -6.13 3.75
C VAL A 63 5.51 -5.69 2.31
N ALA A 64 4.46 -5.26 1.59
CA ALA A 64 4.57 -4.90 0.18
C ALA A 64 5.61 -3.79 -0.12
N PRO A 65 5.80 -2.76 0.74
CA PRO A 65 6.85 -1.77 0.53
C PRO A 65 8.26 -2.35 0.47
N TYR A 66 8.57 -3.35 1.30
CA TYR A 66 9.88 -4.01 1.29
C TYR A 66 10.09 -4.83 0.01
N ILE A 67 9.06 -5.56 -0.42
CA ILE A 67 9.09 -6.29 -1.70
C ILE A 67 9.25 -5.31 -2.87
N ALA A 68 8.56 -4.17 -2.82
CA ALA A 68 8.65 -3.12 -3.83
C ALA A 68 10.05 -2.49 -3.89
N ALA A 69 10.69 -2.25 -2.74
CA ALA A 69 12.06 -1.77 -2.66
C ALA A 69 13.04 -2.77 -3.29
N ALA A 70 12.96 -4.06 -2.92
CA ALA A 70 13.79 -5.12 -3.48
C ALA A 70 13.59 -5.25 -5.00
N ALA A 71 12.34 -5.22 -5.48
CA ALA A 71 12.04 -5.28 -6.91
C ALA A 71 12.59 -4.08 -7.68
N THR A 72 12.58 -2.89 -7.08
CA THR A 72 13.15 -1.67 -7.67
C THR A 72 14.67 -1.78 -7.79
N LEU A 73 15.36 -2.28 -6.76
CA LEU A 73 16.81 -2.51 -6.78
C LEU A 73 17.25 -3.49 -7.88
N VAL A 74 16.41 -4.48 -8.22
CA VAL A 74 16.69 -5.43 -9.32
C VAL A 74 16.35 -4.83 -10.69
N ALA A 75 15.30 -4.02 -10.78
CA ALA A 75 14.81 -3.49 -12.05
C ALA A 75 15.67 -2.33 -12.60
N VAL A 76 16.19 -1.47 -11.73
CA VAL A 76 17.08 -0.35 -12.08
C VAL A 76 18.32 -0.80 -12.88
N PRO A 77 19.15 -1.75 -12.40
CA PRO A 77 20.32 -2.20 -13.16
C PRO A 77 19.93 -2.91 -14.45
N ARG A 78 18.79 -3.64 -14.48
CA ARG A 78 18.26 -4.22 -15.72
C ARG A 78 17.93 -3.18 -16.79
N LEU A 79 17.42 -2.01 -16.40
CA LEU A 79 17.16 -0.91 -17.33
C LEU A 79 18.43 -0.34 -17.97
N LEU A 80 19.60 -0.54 -17.36
CA LEU A 80 20.89 -0.06 -17.88
C LEU A 80 21.52 -1.03 -18.90
N THR A 81 21.07 -2.29 -18.96
CA THR A 81 21.61 -3.30 -19.87
C THR A 81 21.31 -2.97 -21.34
N ALA A 82 22.28 -3.26 -22.22
CA ALA A 82 22.18 -2.94 -23.66
C ALA A 82 20.98 -3.62 -24.34
N THR A 83 20.68 -4.84 -23.94
CA THR A 83 19.51 -5.62 -24.38
C THR A 83 18.17 -4.96 -24.08
N MET A 84 18.09 -4.15 -23.03
CA MET A 84 16.85 -3.47 -22.64
C MET A 84 16.67 -2.10 -23.29
N ARG A 85 17.71 -1.54 -23.91
CA ARG A 85 17.62 -0.24 -24.60
C ARG A 85 16.76 -0.28 -25.87
N THR A 86 16.78 -1.41 -26.58
CA THR A 86 16.03 -1.61 -27.84
C THR A 86 14.75 -2.42 -27.66
N SER A 87 14.47 -2.90 -26.43
CA SER A 87 13.32 -3.75 -26.16
C SER A 87 12.01 -2.96 -26.10
N VAL A 88 10.99 -3.45 -26.80
CA VAL A 88 9.59 -2.98 -26.70
C VAL A 88 9.03 -3.02 -25.27
N HIS A 89 9.62 -3.85 -24.40
CA HIS A 89 9.21 -3.99 -22.99
C HIS A 89 9.82 -2.92 -22.07
N ARG A 90 10.74 -2.08 -22.56
CA ARG A 90 11.45 -1.07 -21.77
C ARG A 90 10.48 -0.10 -21.10
N ARG A 91 9.48 0.40 -21.84
CA ARG A 91 8.49 1.36 -21.31
C ARG A 91 7.68 0.76 -20.16
N SER A 92 7.24 -0.48 -20.30
CA SER A 92 6.51 -1.21 -19.26
C SER A 92 7.37 -1.38 -18.01
N LEU A 93 8.65 -1.75 -18.18
CA LEU A 93 9.60 -1.91 -17.07
C LEU A 93 9.90 -0.58 -16.35
N ILE A 94 10.03 0.52 -17.09
CA ILE A 94 10.23 1.86 -16.49
C ILE A 94 9.02 2.23 -15.62
N LEU A 95 7.81 2.16 -16.19
CA LEU A 95 6.58 2.52 -15.49
C LEU A 95 6.37 1.66 -14.24
N SER A 96 6.58 0.35 -14.36
CA SER A 96 6.42 -0.57 -13.23
C SER A 96 7.47 -0.35 -12.14
N THR A 97 8.70 0.03 -12.51
CA THR A 97 9.78 0.37 -11.56
C THR A 97 9.51 1.68 -10.83
N ILE A 98 9.04 2.71 -11.54
CA ILE A 98 8.62 3.98 -10.93
C ILE A 98 7.49 3.71 -9.93
N LEU A 99 6.49 2.91 -10.33
CA LEU A 99 5.35 2.60 -9.48
C LEU A 99 5.77 1.85 -8.20
N THR A 100 6.66 0.85 -8.28
CA THR A 100 7.16 0.19 -7.07
C THR A 100 8.07 1.07 -6.23
N ALA A 101 8.84 1.96 -6.84
CA ALA A 101 9.61 2.96 -6.09
C ALA A 101 8.68 3.90 -5.31
N LEU A 102 7.57 4.34 -5.91
CA LEU A 102 6.55 5.15 -5.24
C LEU A 102 5.88 4.39 -4.09
N VAL A 103 5.56 3.10 -4.27
CA VAL A 103 5.04 2.25 -3.18
C VAL A 103 6.00 2.23 -2.00
N ALA A 104 7.29 1.95 -2.24
CA ALA A 104 8.31 1.93 -1.20
C ALA A 104 8.52 3.30 -0.54
N ALA A 105 8.48 4.39 -1.31
CA ALA A 105 8.60 5.74 -0.76
C ALA A 105 7.36 6.13 0.07
N SER A 106 6.16 5.75 -0.37
CA SER A 106 4.91 6.10 0.29
C SER A 106 4.82 5.53 1.71
N SER A 107 5.39 4.35 1.97
CA SER A 107 5.37 3.73 3.30
C SER A 107 6.18 4.50 4.35
N LEU A 108 7.06 5.41 3.91
CA LEU A 108 7.81 6.28 4.81
C LEU A 108 7.04 7.53 5.23
N THR A 109 5.93 7.84 4.54
CA THR A 109 5.14 9.04 4.81
C THR A 109 4.37 8.93 6.14
N PRO A 110 4.21 10.04 6.89
CA PRO A 110 3.44 10.02 8.13
C PRO A 110 2.02 9.43 7.99
N PRO A 111 1.22 9.76 6.94
CA PRO A 111 -0.14 9.23 6.80
C PRO A 111 -0.21 7.70 6.73
N VAL A 112 0.73 7.06 6.02
CA VAL A 112 0.73 5.59 5.90
C VAL A 112 1.13 4.93 7.21
N LYS A 113 2.07 5.53 7.95
CA LYS A 113 2.44 5.05 9.29
C LYS A 113 1.29 5.16 10.28
N THR A 114 0.55 6.27 10.26
CA THR A 114 -0.63 6.46 11.11
C THR A 114 -1.73 5.46 10.75
N LEU A 115 -1.97 5.22 9.45
CA LEU A 115 -2.92 4.22 8.98
C LEU A 115 -2.55 2.80 9.43
N LEU A 116 -1.27 2.43 9.32
CA LEU A 116 -0.79 1.13 9.77
C LEU A 116 -0.89 0.98 11.29
N GLY A 117 -0.57 2.04 12.04
CA GLY A 117 -0.73 2.07 13.50
C GLY A 117 -2.19 1.83 13.90
N TRP A 118 -3.13 2.54 13.27
CA TRP A 118 -4.56 2.36 13.48
C TRP A 118 -5.07 0.95 13.16
N LEU A 119 -4.50 0.28 12.14
CA LEU A 119 -4.91 -1.10 11.82
C LEU A 119 -4.45 -2.13 12.85
N VAL A 120 -3.41 -1.82 13.63
CA VAL A 120 -2.81 -2.72 14.63
C VAL A 120 -3.38 -2.48 16.04
N ASP A 121 -3.97 -1.30 16.26
CA ASP A 121 -4.69 -0.92 17.48
C ASP A 121 -6.07 -1.59 17.57
#